data_AF-A0A2S7QQ61-F1
#
_entry.id   AF-A0A2S7QQ61-F1
#
_cell.length_a   1.000
_cell.length_b   1.000
_cell.length_c   1.000
_cell.angle_alpha   90.00
_cell.angle_beta   90.00
_cell.angle_gamma   90.00
#
_symmetry.space_group_name_H-M   'P 1'
#
loop_
_entity.id
_entity.type
_entity.pdbx_description
1 polymer ?
#
loop_
_entity_poly.entity_id
_entity_poly.type
_entity_poly.pdbx_seq_one_letter_code
_entity_poly.pdbx_strand_id
1 'polypeptide(L)'
;MSKITNIRNKIRYNLEHGIDPVLDYNNLLAAAEIDAGIRNWSPAWPAGDPRDNVGLLYRQMMWIYLWRSVVPPQTTNWKLDPRITPAVNDGIKLLSRFGPRDPSQTLILAPAFVIGCACFEEEQREPVRKAIKTVKEYMGYKNTDTALKVLEEDERSWDWQAIAARMKMDFIAT
;
A
#
# COMPACT_ATOMS: atom_id res chain seq x y z
N MET A 1 8.38 -7.92 -5.57
CA MET A 1 6.93 -8.15 -5.32
C MET A 1 6.58 -9.62 -5.10
N SER A 2 7.05 -10.56 -5.93
CA SER A 2 6.76 -12.00 -5.80
C SER A 2 7.04 -12.60 -4.41
N LYS A 3 8.15 -12.23 -3.76
CA LYS A 3 8.49 -12.70 -2.40
C LYS A 3 7.44 -12.29 -1.35
N ILE A 4 7.01 -11.01 -1.34
CA ILE A 4 5.98 -10.52 -0.40
C ILE A 4 4.65 -11.23 -0.67
N THR A 5 4.30 -11.40 -1.94
CA THR A 5 3.11 -12.15 -2.36
C THR A 5 3.14 -13.60 -1.85
N ASN A 6 4.29 -14.28 -1.91
CA ASN A 6 4.44 -15.65 -1.42
C ASN A 6 4.28 -15.73 0.11
N ILE A 7 4.96 -14.85 0.85
CA ILE A 7 4.83 -14.75 2.32
C ILE A 7 3.36 -14.58 2.71
N ARG A 8 2.69 -13.61 2.08
CA ARG A 8 1.27 -13.33 2.30
C ARG A 8 0.38 -14.55 2.01
N ASN A 9 0.55 -15.18 0.84
CA ASN A 9 -0.27 -16.33 0.47
C ASN A 9 -0.12 -17.48 1.48
N LYS A 10 1.10 -17.67 2.01
CA LYS A 10 1.37 -18.65 3.07
C LYS A 10 0.67 -18.29 4.39
N ILE A 11 0.73 -17.03 4.80
CA ILE A 11 0.03 -16.53 6.00
C ILE A 11 -1.49 -16.73 5.88
N ARG A 12 -2.09 -16.37 4.74
CA ARG A 12 -3.53 -16.57 4.50
C ARG A 12 -3.91 -18.04 4.55
N TYR A 13 -3.13 -18.89 3.88
CA TYR A 13 -3.33 -20.33 3.93
C TYR A 13 -3.31 -20.84 5.38
N ASN A 14 -2.33 -20.43 6.17
CA ASN A 14 -2.22 -20.84 7.57
C ASN A 14 -3.42 -20.36 8.41
N LEU A 15 -3.88 -19.10 8.22
CA LEU A 15 -5.07 -18.57 8.88
C LEU A 15 -6.33 -19.36 8.54
N GLU A 16 -6.56 -19.64 7.24
CA GLU A 16 -7.73 -20.37 6.75
C GLU A 16 -7.79 -21.82 7.26
N HIS A 17 -6.62 -22.43 7.51
CA HIS A 17 -6.50 -23.82 7.96
C HIS A 17 -6.21 -23.96 9.46
N GLY A 18 -6.18 -22.86 10.22
CA GLY A 18 -5.89 -22.87 11.66
C GLY A 18 -4.50 -23.39 12.01
N ILE A 19 -3.51 -23.18 11.16
CA ILE A 19 -2.12 -23.62 11.35
C ILE A 19 -1.37 -22.60 12.22
N ASP A 20 -0.73 -23.09 13.29
CA ASP A 20 0.09 -22.31 14.22
C ASP A 20 1.58 -22.74 14.12
N PRO A 21 2.56 -21.80 14.00
CA PRO A 21 2.38 -20.36 13.90
C PRO A 21 1.83 -19.92 12.53
N VAL A 22 0.96 -18.91 12.55
CA VAL A 22 0.44 -18.25 11.33
C VAL A 22 1.58 -17.73 10.45
N LEU A 23 2.60 -17.15 11.08
CA LEU A 23 3.83 -16.67 10.45
C LEU A 23 5.01 -17.50 10.97
N ASP A 24 5.53 -18.40 10.13
CA ASP A 24 6.72 -19.19 10.48
C ASP A 24 8.01 -18.36 10.46
N TYR A 25 9.07 -18.94 11.06
CA TYR A 25 10.37 -18.31 11.20
C TYR A 25 11.00 -17.91 9.84
N ASN A 26 10.86 -18.76 8.82
CA ASN A 26 11.45 -18.50 7.51
C ASN A 26 10.78 -17.29 6.83
N ASN A 27 9.45 -17.21 6.94
CA ASN A 27 8.68 -16.09 6.42
C ASN A 27 8.95 -14.79 7.20
N LEU A 28 9.12 -14.88 8.52
CA LEU A 28 9.51 -13.74 9.35
C LEU A 28 10.91 -13.22 8.97
N LEU A 29 11.89 -14.12 8.80
CA LEU A 29 13.24 -13.76 8.37
C LEU A 29 13.23 -13.11 6.98
N ALA A 30 12.52 -13.70 6.02
CA ALA A 30 12.39 -13.16 4.68
C ALA A 30 11.72 -11.77 4.68
N ALA A 31 10.74 -11.55 5.55
CA ALA A 31 10.12 -10.23 5.71
C ALA A 31 11.11 -9.20 6.28
N ALA A 32 11.92 -9.58 7.28
CA ALA A 32 12.94 -8.72 7.87
C ALA A 32 14.02 -8.31 6.85
N GLU A 33 14.46 -9.22 5.98
CA GLU A 33 15.40 -8.91 4.89
C GLU A 33 14.82 -7.88 3.90
N ILE A 34 13.54 -8.02 3.56
CA ILE A 34 12.85 -7.07 2.67
C ILE A 34 12.71 -5.70 3.35
N ASP A 35 12.33 -5.65 4.64
CA ASP A 35 12.26 -4.40 5.40
C ASP A 35 13.61 -3.69 5.43
N ALA A 36 14.70 -4.41 5.71
CA ALA A 36 16.05 -3.85 5.68
C ALA A 36 16.41 -3.29 4.29
N GLY A 37 16.07 -4.04 3.22
CA GLY A 37 16.25 -3.58 1.84
C GLY A 37 15.47 -2.31 1.52
N ILE A 38 14.21 -2.21 1.95
CA ILE A 38 13.38 -1.01 1.76
C ILE A 38 13.97 0.19 2.49
N ARG A 39 14.41 0.02 3.74
CA ARG A 39 14.97 1.12 4.55
C ARG A 39 16.32 1.62 4.03
N ASN A 40 17.17 0.71 3.57
CA ASN A 40 18.49 1.05 3.04
C ASN A 40 18.44 1.61 1.62
N TRP A 41 17.31 1.46 0.91
CA TRP A 41 17.16 1.99 -0.43
C TRP A 41 16.85 3.50 -0.42
N SER A 42 17.52 4.23 -1.30
CA SER A 42 17.26 5.65 -1.58
C SER A 42 17.06 5.88 -3.08
N PRO A 43 16.27 6.89 -3.47
CA PRO A 43 16.18 7.29 -4.88
C PRO A 43 17.56 7.66 -5.43
N ALA A 44 17.80 7.35 -6.71
CA ALA A 44 19.04 7.72 -7.39
C ALA A 44 19.08 9.20 -7.82
N TRP A 45 17.95 9.91 -7.69
CA TRP A 45 17.80 11.30 -8.10
C TRP A 45 18.12 12.26 -6.96
N PRO A 46 18.65 13.46 -7.25
CA PRO A 46 18.92 14.46 -6.22
C PRO A 46 17.66 14.88 -5.46
N ALA A 47 17.84 15.26 -4.19
CA ALA A 47 16.76 15.78 -3.36
C ALA A 47 16.06 16.98 -4.02
N GLY A 48 14.72 16.93 -4.09
CA GLY A 48 13.91 17.98 -4.70
C GLY A 48 13.55 17.77 -6.18
N ASP A 49 14.14 16.77 -6.86
CA ASP A 49 13.66 16.33 -8.17
C ASP A 49 12.28 15.65 -8.02
N PRO A 50 11.30 15.88 -8.91
CA PRO A 50 10.01 15.18 -8.86
C PRO A 50 10.14 13.65 -8.79
N ARG A 51 11.17 13.08 -9.43
CA ARG A 51 11.46 11.64 -9.43
C ARG A 51 12.01 11.14 -8.09
N ASP A 52 12.67 12.00 -7.33
CA ASP A 52 13.07 11.70 -5.94
C ASP A 52 11.82 11.53 -5.07
N ASN A 53 10.85 12.47 -5.16
CA ASN A 53 9.58 12.36 -4.44
C ASN A 53 8.81 11.09 -4.81
N VAL A 54 8.77 10.71 -6.09
CA VAL A 54 8.15 9.43 -6.51
C VAL A 54 8.87 8.24 -5.88
N GLY A 55 10.21 8.23 -5.90
CA GLY A 55 10.98 7.18 -5.26
C GLY A 55 10.67 7.04 -3.77
N LEU A 56 10.61 8.15 -3.03
CA LEU A 56 10.23 8.17 -1.62
C LEU A 56 8.80 7.65 -1.40
N LEU A 57 7.85 8.04 -2.25
CA LEU A 57 6.47 7.58 -2.20
C LEU A 57 6.38 6.06 -2.41
N TYR A 58 7.10 5.52 -3.39
CA TYR A 58 7.16 4.07 -3.63
C TYR A 58 7.84 3.32 -2.49
N ARG A 59 8.90 3.87 -1.89
CA ARG A 59 9.51 3.29 -0.69
C ARG A 59 8.52 3.20 0.46
N GLN A 60 7.76 4.27 0.70
CA GLN A 60 6.73 4.31 1.74
C GLN A 60 5.60 3.31 1.45
N MET A 61 5.11 3.27 0.22
CA MET A 61 4.13 2.28 -0.25
C MET A 61 4.63 0.86 -0.01
N MET A 62 5.87 0.55 -0.39
CA MET A 62 6.45 -0.79 -0.26
C MET A 62 6.55 -1.24 1.20
N TRP A 63 6.88 -0.32 2.11
CA TRP A 63 6.90 -0.62 3.53
C TRP A 63 5.49 -0.93 4.07
N ILE A 64 4.50 -0.07 3.76
CA ILE A 64 3.09 -0.30 4.13
C ILE A 64 2.60 -1.63 3.55
N TYR A 65 2.93 -1.91 2.29
CA TYR A 65 2.59 -3.15 1.61
C TYR A 65 3.14 -4.38 2.31
N LEU A 66 4.43 -4.37 2.67
CA LEU A 66 5.08 -5.44 3.41
C LEU A 66 4.41 -5.62 4.78
N TRP A 67 4.28 -4.53 5.55
CA TRP A 67 3.67 -4.55 6.88
C TRP A 67 2.27 -5.19 6.86
N ARG A 68 1.41 -4.70 5.97
CA ARG A 68 0.04 -5.21 5.80
C ARG A 68 -0.01 -6.66 5.32
N SER A 69 1.04 -7.13 4.64
CA SER A 69 1.14 -8.52 4.19
C SER A 69 1.56 -9.48 5.29
N VAL A 70 2.42 -9.03 6.22
CA VAL A 70 3.01 -9.88 7.27
C VAL A 70 2.29 -9.81 8.61
N VAL A 71 1.54 -8.73 8.85
CA VAL A 71 0.69 -8.53 10.04
C VAL A 71 -0.77 -8.42 9.59
N PRO A 72 -1.44 -9.54 9.27
CA PRO A 72 -2.82 -9.51 8.84
C PRO A 72 -3.74 -9.10 10.01
N PRO A 73 -4.82 -8.33 9.76
CA PRO A 73 -5.73 -7.86 10.82
C PRO A 73 -6.28 -8.96 11.73
N GLN A 74 -6.47 -10.16 11.18
CA GLN A 74 -6.95 -11.34 11.89
C GLN A 74 -6.02 -11.71 13.06
N THR A 75 -4.71 -11.46 12.93
CA THR A 75 -3.73 -11.73 13.99
C THR A 75 -3.74 -10.69 15.11
N THR A 76 -4.34 -9.52 14.88
CA THR A 76 -4.46 -8.45 15.88
C THR A 76 -5.89 -8.28 16.41
N ASN A 77 -6.80 -9.24 16.16
CA ASN A 77 -8.23 -9.08 16.41
C ASN A 77 -8.78 -7.77 15.83
N TRP A 78 -8.33 -7.42 14.63
CA TRP A 78 -8.67 -6.18 13.92
C TRP A 78 -8.28 -4.90 14.64
N LYS A 79 -7.45 -5.00 15.69
CA LYS A 79 -6.86 -3.83 16.34
C LYS A 79 -5.78 -3.23 15.47
N LEU A 80 -5.79 -1.91 15.40
CA LEU A 80 -4.79 -1.12 14.71
C LEU A 80 -3.43 -1.27 15.39
N ASP A 81 -2.41 -1.66 14.65
CA ASP A 81 -1.04 -1.59 15.15
C ASP A 81 -0.59 -0.12 15.14
N PRO A 82 -0.11 0.44 16.27
CA PRO A 82 0.23 1.85 16.37
C PRO A 82 1.35 2.28 15.39
N ARG A 83 2.12 1.34 14.81
CA ARG A 83 3.17 1.64 13.84
C ARG A 83 2.65 1.96 12.44
N ILE A 84 1.45 1.51 12.07
CA ILE A 84 0.92 1.76 10.72
C ILE A 84 0.40 3.19 10.56
N THR A 85 -0.15 3.79 11.62
CA THR A 85 -0.73 5.15 11.56
C THR A 85 0.31 6.21 11.19
N PRO A 86 1.50 6.29 11.83
CA PRO A 86 2.54 7.22 11.40
C PRO A 86 3.00 6.97 9.96
N ALA A 87 3.14 5.70 9.56
CA ALA A 87 3.55 5.35 8.21
C ALA A 87 2.54 5.80 7.14
N VAL A 88 1.24 5.67 7.42
CA VAL A 88 0.17 6.17 6.54
C VAL A 88 0.19 7.69 6.48
N ASN A 89 0.33 8.35 7.62
CA ASN A 89 0.44 9.82 7.69
C ASN A 89 1.64 10.34 6.87
N ASP A 90 2.79 9.67 6.94
CA ASP A 90 3.96 10.05 6.15
C ASP A 90 3.76 9.77 4.65
N GLY A 91 3.04 8.71 4.30
CA GLY A 91 2.59 8.46 2.93
C GLY A 91 1.68 9.57 2.40
N ILE A 92 0.73 10.04 3.21
CA ILE A 92 -0.16 11.16 2.86
C ILE A 92 0.62 12.46 2.68
N LYS A 93 1.60 12.75 3.56
CA LYS A 93 2.49 13.92 3.40
C LYS A 93 3.32 13.86 2.11
N LEU A 94 3.72 12.66 1.67
CA LEU A 94 4.40 12.49 0.39
C LEU A 94 3.44 12.71 -0.79
N LEU A 95 2.22 12.17 -0.72
CA LEU A 95 1.19 12.40 -1.74
C LEU A 95 0.87 13.89 -1.93
N SER A 96 0.88 14.69 -0.87
CA SER A 96 0.61 16.13 -0.96
C SER A 96 1.69 16.94 -1.69
N ARG A 97 2.85 16.35 -1.99
CA ARG A 97 3.93 17.03 -2.72
C ARG A 97 3.69 17.13 -4.23
N PHE A 98 2.78 16.32 -4.77
CA PHE A 98 2.52 16.26 -6.20
C PHE A 98 1.37 17.20 -6.58
N GLY A 99 1.68 18.18 -7.43
CA GLY A 99 0.66 19.10 -7.96
C GLY A 99 -0.23 18.43 -9.02
N PRO A 100 -1.43 18.98 -9.31
CA PRO A 100 -2.34 18.40 -10.31
C PRO A 100 -1.81 18.32 -11.74
N ARG A 101 -0.79 19.12 -12.08
CA ARG A 101 -0.13 19.12 -13.40
C ARG A 101 1.24 18.44 -13.38
N ASP A 102 1.62 17.83 -12.28
CA ASP A 102 2.90 17.13 -12.17
C ASP A 102 2.91 15.91 -13.12
N PRO A 103 3.93 15.75 -13.99
CA PRO A 103 4.04 14.56 -14.84
C PRO A 103 4.04 13.23 -14.07
N SER A 104 4.45 13.27 -12.80
CA SER A 104 4.47 12.13 -11.89
C SER A 104 3.08 11.60 -11.55
N GLN A 105 1.98 12.30 -11.89
CA GLN A 105 0.61 11.80 -11.71
C GLN A 105 0.39 10.42 -12.33
N THR A 106 1.10 10.12 -13.43
CA THR A 106 1.14 8.81 -14.09
C THR A 106 1.58 7.65 -13.19
N LEU A 107 2.29 7.94 -12.08
CA LEU A 107 2.91 6.96 -11.19
C LEU A 107 2.23 6.88 -9.82
N ILE A 108 1.25 7.75 -9.52
CA ILE A 108 0.70 7.93 -8.17
C ILE A 108 -0.44 6.95 -7.84
N LEU A 109 -1.13 6.38 -8.84
CA LEU A 109 -2.31 5.54 -8.59
C LEU A 109 -2.03 4.37 -7.65
N ALA A 110 -1.01 3.56 -7.96
CA ALA A 110 -0.64 2.40 -7.16
C ALA A 110 -0.26 2.77 -5.71
N PRO A 111 0.66 3.74 -5.45
CA PRO A 111 0.97 4.12 -4.09
C PRO A 111 -0.19 4.76 -3.33
N ALA A 112 -0.96 5.65 -3.97
CA ALA A 112 -2.13 6.25 -3.33
C ALA A 112 -3.16 5.19 -2.93
N PHE A 113 -3.38 4.19 -3.78
CA PHE A 113 -4.29 3.10 -3.51
C PHE A 113 -3.84 2.24 -2.32
N VAL A 114 -2.60 1.75 -2.32
CA VAL A 114 -2.05 0.92 -1.22
C VAL A 114 -2.05 1.67 0.12
N ILE A 115 -1.68 2.97 0.10
CA ILE A 115 -1.75 3.83 1.30
C ILE A 115 -3.20 3.96 1.76
N GLY A 116 -4.13 4.19 0.83
CA GLY A 116 -5.57 4.28 1.12
C GLY A 116 -6.14 3.03 1.78
N CYS A 117 -5.72 1.84 1.34
CA CYS A 117 -6.12 0.57 1.94
C CYS A 117 -5.55 0.34 3.34
N ALA A 118 -4.65 1.22 3.80
CA ALA A 118 -4.12 1.26 5.16
C ALA A 118 -4.62 2.49 5.94
N CYS A 119 -5.57 3.27 5.42
CA CYS A 119 -6.18 4.40 6.14
C CYS A 119 -7.26 3.90 7.10
N PHE A 120 -6.92 3.81 8.39
CA PHE A 120 -7.84 3.37 9.43
C PHE A 120 -8.69 4.51 9.97
N GLU A 121 -8.11 5.71 10.04
CA GLU A 121 -8.79 6.91 10.52
C GLU A 121 -9.53 7.61 9.38
N GLU A 122 -10.72 8.15 9.64
CA GLU A 122 -11.50 8.87 8.61
C GLU A 122 -10.74 10.07 8.03
N GLU A 123 -10.01 10.79 8.88
CA GLU A 123 -9.21 11.95 8.50
C GLU A 123 -8.12 11.63 7.45
N GLN A 124 -7.64 10.38 7.42
CA GLN A 124 -6.63 9.93 6.46
C GLN A 124 -7.21 9.68 5.06
N ARG A 125 -8.52 9.42 4.96
CA ARG A 125 -9.17 8.96 3.72
C ARG A 125 -9.33 10.08 2.71
N GLU A 126 -9.73 11.26 3.15
CA GLU A 126 -9.99 12.40 2.26
C GLU A 126 -8.75 12.85 1.46
N PRO A 127 -7.55 13.01 2.06
CA PRO A 127 -6.33 13.30 1.32
C PRO A 127 -6.01 12.27 0.24
N VAL A 128 -6.19 10.98 0.53
CA VAL A 128 -5.94 9.89 -0.44
C VAL A 128 -6.97 9.89 -1.56
N ARG A 129 -8.27 10.04 -1.23
CA ARG A 129 -9.35 10.17 -2.22
C ARG A 129 -9.08 11.33 -3.17
N LYS A 130 -8.65 12.47 -2.64
CA LYS A 130 -8.28 13.63 -3.44
C LYS A 130 -7.13 13.32 -4.39
N ALA A 131 -6.06 12.66 -3.91
CA ALA A 131 -4.94 12.27 -4.75
C ALA A 131 -5.38 11.36 -5.91
N ILE A 132 -6.21 10.34 -5.65
CA ILE A 132 -6.70 9.44 -6.70
C ILE A 132 -7.62 10.17 -7.70
N LYS A 133 -8.46 11.10 -7.24
CA LYS A 133 -9.28 11.96 -8.12
C LYS A 133 -8.40 12.84 -9.02
N THR A 134 -7.33 13.42 -8.48
CA THR A 134 -6.37 14.20 -9.28
C THR A 134 -5.68 13.33 -10.35
N VAL A 135 -5.28 12.10 -10.00
CA VAL A 135 -4.75 11.14 -10.99
C VAL A 135 -5.78 10.83 -12.08
N LYS A 136 -7.05 10.65 -11.70
CA LYS A 136 -8.14 10.43 -12.66
C LYS A 136 -8.28 11.58 -13.65
N GLU A 137 -8.32 12.81 -13.14
CA GLU A 137 -8.44 14.02 -13.94
C GLU A 137 -7.25 14.19 -14.90
N TYR A 138 -6.05 13.82 -14.47
CA TYR A 138 -4.84 13.91 -15.28
C TYR A 138 -4.76 12.82 -16.37
N MET A 139 -5.05 11.56 -16.00
CA MET A 139 -4.82 10.39 -16.88
C MET A 139 -6.04 10.00 -17.73
N GLY A 140 -7.25 10.35 -17.30
CA GLY A 140 -8.49 9.98 -17.99
C GLY A 140 -8.84 8.48 -17.96
N TYR A 141 -8.17 7.67 -17.14
CA TYR A 141 -8.39 6.21 -17.09
C TYR A 141 -9.57 5.78 -16.20
N LYS A 142 -10.22 4.67 -16.56
CA LYS A 142 -11.32 4.03 -15.80
C LYS A 142 -10.85 3.36 -14.49
N ASN A 143 -9.59 2.99 -14.37
CA ASN A 143 -9.08 2.23 -13.22
C ASN A 143 -9.15 3.00 -11.89
N THR A 144 -9.15 4.34 -11.94
CA THR A 144 -9.30 5.19 -10.77
C THR A 144 -10.70 5.14 -10.16
N ASP A 145 -11.74 4.91 -10.97
CA ASP A 145 -13.11 4.76 -10.46
C ASP A 145 -13.24 3.53 -9.59
N THR A 146 -12.62 2.45 -10.03
CA THR A 146 -12.65 1.22 -9.26
C THR A 146 -11.77 1.30 -8.02
N ALA A 147 -10.61 1.97 -8.08
CA ALA A 147 -9.80 2.26 -6.89
C ALA A 147 -10.60 3.03 -5.82
N LEU A 148 -11.32 4.08 -6.23
CA LEU A 148 -12.18 4.85 -5.31
C LEU A 148 -13.29 3.99 -4.72
N LYS A 149 -13.96 3.18 -5.54
CA LYS A 149 -15.00 2.25 -5.08
C LYS A 149 -14.49 1.27 -4.02
N VAL A 150 -13.25 0.77 -4.16
CA VAL A 150 -12.62 -0.10 -3.16
C VAL A 150 -12.37 0.62 -1.84
N LEU A 151 -11.92 1.88 -1.90
CA LEU A 151 -11.67 2.70 -0.70
C LEU A 151 -12.96 3.17 0.00
N GLU A 152 -14.12 2.98 -0.62
CA GLU A 152 -15.43 3.22 -0.02
C GLU A 152 -15.97 1.98 0.72
N GLU A 153 -15.42 0.77 0.51
CA GLU A 153 -15.75 -0.43 1.29
C GLU A 153 -14.98 -0.41 2.63
N ASP A 154 -15.48 0.40 3.57
CA ASP A 154 -14.87 0.84 4.83
C ASP A 154 -14.19 -0.28 5.69
N GLU A 155 -14.79 -1.48 5.79
CA GLU A 155 -14.23 -2.56 6.64
C GLU A 155 -13.44 -3.63 5.86
N ARG A 156 -13.65 -3.75 4.55
CA ARG A 156 -13.05 -4.82 3.72
C ARG A 156 -11.87 -4.36 2.90
N SER A 157 -11.69 -3.05 2.73
CA SER A 157 -10.52 -2.42 2.09
C SER A 157 -9.18 -2.90 2.69
N TRP A 158 -9.23 -3.49 3.88
CA TRP A 158 -8.13 -4.09 4.61
C TRP A 158 -7.55 -5.32 3.90
N ASP A 159 -8.38 -6.07 3.17
CA ASP A 159 -7.99 -7.12 2.23
C ASP A 159 -8.14 -6.64 0.78
N TRP A 160 -7.57 -5.47 0.49
CA TRP A 160 -7.63 -4.87 -0.84
C TRP A 160 -7.11 -5.79 -1.95
N GLN A 161 -6.28 -6.79 -1.63
CA GLN A 161 -5.79 -7.76 -2.60
C GLN A 161 -6.82 -8.86 -2.89
N ALA A 162 -7.59 -9.32 -1.90
CA ALA A 162 -8.76 -10.15 -2.18
C ALA A 162 -9.81 -9.34 -2.94
N ILE A 163 -9.95 -8.05 -2.62
CA ILE A 163 -10.82 -7.15 -3.40
C ILE A 163 -10.29 -6.98 -4.83
N ALA A 164 -8.99 -6.72 -5.04
CA ALA A 164 -8.38 -6.60 -6.35
C ALA A 164 -8.50 -7.90 -7.16
N ALA A 165 -8.28 -9.05 -6.52
CA ALA A 165 -8.49 -10.37 -7.12
C ALA A 165 -9.95 -10.61 -7.50
N ARG A 166 -10.90 -10.29 -6.60
CA ARG A 166 -12.36 -10.36 -6.86
C ARG A 166 -12.79 -9.43 -7.99
N MET A 167 -12.17 -8.27 -8.09
CA MET A 167 -12.48 -7.25 -9.08
C MET A 167 -11.71 -7.41 -10.40
N LYS A 168 -10.89 -8.47 -10.54
CA LYS A 168 -10.00 -8.72 -11.71
C LYS A 168 -9.14 -7.52 -12.06
N MET A 169 -8.65 -6.82 -11.03
CA MET A 169 -7.88 -5.60 -11.21
C MET A 169 -6.40 -5.85 -11.05
N ASP A 170 -5.64 -5.50 -12.08
CA ASP A 170 -4.19 -5.48 -12.04
C ASP A 170 -3.72 -4.04 -11.79
N PHE A 171 -3.63 -3.66 -10.51
CA PHE A 171 -3.22 -2.32 -10.10
C PHE A 171 -1.70 -2.12 -10.10
N ILE A 172 -0.95 -3.21 -10.15
CA ILE A 172 0.50 -3.20 -10.12
C ILE A 172 0.91 -3.61 -11.52
N ALA A 173 1.38 -2.67 -12.33
CA ALA A 173 2.01 -3.01 -13.60
C ALA A 173 3.07 -4.09 -13.35
N THR A 174 2.82 -5.30 -13.85
CA THR A 174 3.86 -6.33 -14.07
C THR A 174 4.63 -6.04 -15.34
#